data_AF-A0A377VTK8-F1
#
_entry.id   AF-A0A377VTK8-F1
#
_cell.length_a   1.000
_cell.length_b   1.000
_cell.length_c   1.000
_cell.angle_alpha   90.00
_cell.angle_beta   90.00
_cell.angle_gamma   90.00
#
_symmetry.space_group_name_H-M   'P 1'
#
loop_
_entity.id
_entity.type
_entity.pdbx_description
1 polymer ?
#
loop_
_entity_poly.entity_id
_entity_poly.type
_entity_poly.pdbx_seq_one_letter_code
_entity_poly.pdbx_strand_id
1 'polypeptide(L)'
;MPFCEAVHNVMTNTLLPPDSKGVMVALRPAPGLRVEQALTLCKPNRMGDIMTIGNNRLVLFLSFCRINDLDTALNHIFPLPTGDIFF
;
A
#
# COMPACT_ATOMS: atom_id res chain seq x y z
N MET A 1 5.33 6.89 -13.60
CA MET A 1 6.37 5.88 -13.33
C MET A 1 5.71 4.55 -12.98
N PRO A 2 6.20 3.41 -13.47
CA PRO A 2 5.80 2.09 -13.02
C PRO A 2 6.03 1.94 -11.51
N PHE A 3 5.14 1.23 -10.81
CA PHE A 3 5.22 1.00 -9.36
C PHE A 3 6.58 0.44 -8.93
N CYS A 4 7.08 -0.58 -9.64
CA CYS A 4 8.35 -1.22 -9.33
C CYS A 4 9.54 -0.25 -9.42
N GLU A 5 9.54 0.64 -10.41
CA GLU A 5 10.59 1.65 -10.58
C GLU A 5 10.56 2.66 -9.43
N ALA A 6 9.36 3.11 -9.04
CA ALA A 6 9.20 4.04 -7.92
C ALA A 6 9.66 3.42 -6.59
N VAL A 7 9.27 2.17 -6.30
CA VAL A 7 9.75 1.45 -5.11
C VAL A 7 11.26 1.26 -5.17
N HIS A 8 11.80 0.83 -6.32
CA HIS A 8 13.23 0.64 -6.49
C HIS A 8 14.02 1.93 -6.21
N ASN A 9 13.55 3.08 -6.73
CA ASN A 9 14.17 4.37 -6.49
C ASN A 9 14.16 4.76 -5.01
N VAL A 10 13.09 4.47 -4.27
CA VAL A 10 13.07 4.68 -2.81
C VAL A 10 14.07 3.76 -2.10
N MET A 11 14.15 2.50 -2.51
CA MET A 11 15.03 1.50 -1.89
C MET A 11 16.52 1.77 -2.17
N THR A 12 16.87 2.33 -3.32
CA THR A 12 18.26 2.69 -3.68
C THR A 12 18.66 4.10 -3.25
N ASN A 13 17.71 4.94 -2.83
CA ASN A 13 18.01 6.28 -2.35
C ASN A 13 18.83 6.23 -1.05
N THR A 14 20.06 6.74 -1.10
CA THR A 14 21.03 6.79 0.01
C THR A 14 20.82 7.99 0.94
N LEU A 15 19.99 8.96 0.54
CA LEU A 15 19.61 10.10 1.38
C LEU A 15 18.51 9.74 2.37
N LEU A 16 17.78 8.64 2.12
CA LEU A 16 16.75 8.15 3.02
C LEU A 16 17.36 7.26 4.11
N PRO A 17 16.90 7.38 5.38
CA PRO A 17 17.36 6.50 6.44
C PRO A 17 17.11 5.03 6.09
N PRO A 18 18.06 4.11 6.36
CA PRO A 18 17.94 2.70 5.98
C PRO A 18 16.72 2.02 6.60
N ASP A 19 16.36 2.36 7.84
CA ASP A 19 15.29 1.69 8.59
C ASP A 19 13.92 2.41 8.49
N SER A 20 13.77 3.40 7.61
CA SER A 20 12.56 4.24 7.57
C SER A 20 12.03 4.50 6.16
N LYS A 21 12.38 3.62 5.21
CA LYS A 21 11.96 3.77 3.81
C LYS A 21 10.45 3.55 3.64
N GLY A 22 9.88 2.57 4.33
CA GLY A 22 8.44 2.32 4.32
C GLY A 22 8.08 0.85 4.48
N VAL A 23 6.79 0.55 4.29
CA VAL A 23 6.23 -0.80 4.36
C VAL A 23 5.60 -1.14 3.02
N MET A 24 5.88 -2.34 2.51
CA MET A 24 5.20 -2.91 1.35
C MET A 24 4.21 -3.98 1.81
N VAL A 25 2.98 -3.91 1.32
CA VAL A 25 1.92 -4.87 1.64
C VAL A 25 1.20 -5.31 0.38
N ALA A 26 0.86 -6.59 0.30
CA ALA A 26 0.08 -7.16 -0.79
C ALA A 26 -1.23 -7.73 -0.24
N LEU A 27 -2.32 -7.01 -0.44
CA LEU A 27 -3.65 -7.31 0.08
C LEU A 27 -4.44 -8.13 -0.96
N ARG A 28 -5.10 -9.20 -0.50
CA ARG A 28 -5.98 -10.01 -1.33
C ARG A 28 -7.44 -9.61 -1.07
N PRO A 29 -8.19 -9.15 -2.08
CA PRO A 29 -9.61 -8.80 -1.90
C PRO A 29 -10.45 -10.00 -1.48
N ALA A 30 -11.44 -9.79 -0.61
CA ALA A 30 -12.43 -10.77 -0.17
C ALA A 30 -13.12 -11.51 -1.34
N PRO A 31 -13.53 -12.78 -1.17
CA PRO A 31 -14.30 -13.49 -2.18
C PRO A 31 -15.56 -12.70 -2.56
N GLY A 32 -15.72 -12.38 -3.84
CA GLY A 32 -16.82 -11.55 -4.35
C GLY A 32 -16.48 -10.07 -4.55
N LEU A 33 -15.33 -9.59 -4.04
CA LEU A 33 -14.80 -8.26 -4.33
C LEU A 33 -13.71 -8.35 -5.39
N ARG A 34 -13.83 -7.54 -6.46
CA ARG A 34 -12.77 -7.44 -7.47
C ARG A 34 -11.66 -6.51 -7.01
N VAL A 35 -10.43 -6.78 -7.45
CA VAL A 35 -9.25 -5.99 -7.06
C VAL A 35 -9.34 -4.54 -7.54
N GLU A 36 -10.02 -4.29 -8.65
CA GLU A 36 -10.30 -2.96 -9.18
C GLU A 36 -11.28 -2.17 -8.29
N GLN A 37 -12.23 -2.87 -7.66
CA GLN A 37 -13.14 -2.26 -6.69
C GLN A 37 -12.38 -1.90 -5.40
N ALA A 38 -11.52 -2.80 -4.92
CA ALA A 38 -10.64 -2.51 -3.80
C ALA A 38 -9.71 -1.31 -4.08
N LEU A 39 -9.17 -1.20 -5.30
CA LEU A 39 -8.38 -0.05 -5.74
C LEU A 39 -9.18 1.26 -5.69
N THR A 40 -10.45 1.23 -6.09
CA THR A 40 -11.34 2.42 -6.04
C THR A 40 -11.59 2.89 -4.60
N LEU A 41 -11.59 1.96 -3.64
CA LEU A 41 -11.70 2.27 -2.21
C LEU A 41 -10.38 2.77 -1.60
N CYS A 42 -9.24 2.49 -2.24
CA CYS A 42 -7.93 2.84 -1.75
C CYS A 42 -7.63 4.32 -2.01
N LYS A 43 -7.73 5.17 -0.98
CA LYS A 43 -7.50 6.62 -1.07
C LYS A 43 -6.39 7.07 -0.12
N PRO A 44 -5.11 6.88 -0.50
CA PRO A 44 -4.01 7.39 0.30
C PRO A 44 -4.02 8.92 0.33
N ASN A 45 -4.03 9.49 1.54
CA ASN A 45 -3.98 10.94 1.76
C ASN A 45 -2.54 11.48 1.84
N ARG A 46 -1.54 10.61 1.92
CA ARG A 46 -0.13 10.99 2.09
C ARG A 46 0.61 10.98 0.75
N MET A 47 1.31 12.08 0.47
CA MET A 47 2.19 12.16 -0.70
C MET A 47 3.38 11.20 -0.53
N GLY A 48 3.58 10.31 -1.50
CA GLY A 48 4.63 9.29 -1.48
C GLY A 48 4.12 7.86 -1.27
N ASP A 49 2.86 7.69 -0.88
CA ASP A 49 2.22 6.37 -0.88
C ASP A 49 1.81 6.03 -2.32
N ILE A 50 2.18 4.83 -2.76
CA ILE A 50 1.89 4.37 -4.12
C ILE A 50 1.22 2.99 -4.06
N MET A 51 0.41 2.71 -5.08
CA MET A 51 -0.35 1.47 -5.16
C MET A 51 -0.41 0.93 -6.59
N THR A 52 -0.55 -0.38 -6.72
CA THR A 52 -0.73 -1.05 -8.00
C THR A 52 -1.54 -2.33 -7.84
N ILE A 53 -1.98 -2.89 -8.96
CA ILE A 53 -2.63 -4.21 -9.01
C ILE A 53 -1.64 -5.19 -9.64
N GLY A 54 -1.41 -6.32 -8.98
CA GLY A 54 -0.57 -7.38 -9.50
C GLY A 54 -1.07 -8.74 -9.03
N ASN A 55 -1.17 -9.72 -9.94
CA ASN A 55 -1.63 -11.08 -9.64
C ASN A 55 -2.94 -11.13 -8.82
N ASN A 56 -3.91 -10.29 -9.19
CA ASN A 56 -5.21 -10.16 -8.50
C ASN A 56 -5.07 -9.76 -7.01
N ARG A 57 -4.02 -9.01 -6.67
CA ARG A 57 -3.77 -8.42 -5.35
C ARG A 57 -3.57 -6.92 -5.50
N LEU A 58 -3.99 -6.19 -4.48
CA LEU A 58 -3.70 -4.77 -4.34
C LEU A 58 -2.38 -4.65 -3.59
N VAL A 59 -1.36 -4.11 -4.26
CA VAL A 59 -0.04 -3.90 -3.67
C VAL A 59 0.10 -2.43 -3.32
N LEU A 60 0.44 -2.14 -2.07
CA LEU A 60 0.72 -0.78 -1.60
C LEU A 60 2.14 -0.70 -1.08
N PHE A 61 2.75 0.47 -1.29
CA PHE A 61 3.96 0.88 -0.62
C PHE A 61 3.67 2.17 0.15
N LEU A 62 3.78 2.10 1.48
CA LEU A 62 3.53 3.20 2.40
C LEU A 62 4.86 3.82 2.83
N SER A 63 5.16 4.99 2.29
CA SER A 63 6.45 5.66 2.53
C SER A 63 6.56 6.12 3.97
N PHE A 64 7.70 5.87 4.62
CA PHE A 64 7.95 6.19 6.04
C PHE A 64 6.88 5.65 7.01
N CYS A 65 6.17 4.59 6.63
CA CYS A 65 5.28 3.86 7.54
C CYS A 65 6.12 2.85 8.33
N ARG A 66 5.78 2.63 9.60
CA ARG A 66 6.33 1.55 10.41
C ARG A 66 5.36 0.38 10.42
N ILE A 67 5.88 -0.84 10.59
CA ILE A 67 5.04 -2.03 10.58
C ILE A 67 3.98 -2.03 11.69
N ASN A 68 4.30 -1.44 12.85
CA ASN A 68 3.36 -1.31 13.98
C ASN A 68 2.22 -0.34 13.70
N ASP A 69 2.40 0.61 12.78
CA ASP A 69 1.41 1.62 12.41
C ASP A 69 0.66 1.22 11.13
N LEU A 70 0.92 0.03 10.58
CA LEU A 70 0.35 -0.42 9.31
C LEU A 70 -1.17 -0.48 9.37
N ASP A 71 -1.72 -1.12 10.40
CA ASP A 71 -3.18 -1.22 10.57
C ASP A 71 -3.83 0.16 10.68
N THR A 72 -3.21 1.06 11.43
CA THR A 72 -3.65 2.46 11.54
C THR A 72 -3.58 3.18 10.20
N ALA A 73 -2.52 3.00 9.44
CA ALA A 73 -2.38 3.61 8.11
C ALA A 73 -3.45 3.07 7.15
N LEU A 74 -3.68 1.77 7.11
CA LEU A 74 -4.69 1.16 6.25
C LEU A 74 -6.11 1.64 6.61
N ASN A 75 -6.44 1.77 7.90
CA ASN A 75 -7.73 2.31 8.35
C ASN A 75 -7.95 3.78 7.94
N HIS A 76 -6.90 4.54 7.65
CA HIS A 76 -7.02 5.90 7.09
C HIS A 76 -7.09 5.93 5.57
N ILE A 77 -6.57 4.89 4.90
CA ILE A 77 -6.55 4.77 3.43
C ILE A 77 -7.89 4.22 2.91
N PHE A 78 -8.49 3.29 3.65
CA PHE A 78 -9.73 2.64 3.27
C PHE A 78 -10.92 3.20 4.05
N PRO A 79 -12.07 3.46 3.40
CA PRO A 79 -13.26 3.96 4.06
C PRO A 79 -14.02 2.88 4.84
N LEU A 80 -13.65 1.61 4.70
CA LEU A 80 -14.23 0.46 5.40
C LEU A 80 -13.12 -0.29 6.14
N PRO A 81 -13.46 -1.06 7.19
CA PRO A 81 -12.49 -1.91 7.87
C PRO A 81 -11.78 -2.84 6.89
N THR A 82 -10.45 -2.89 6.97
CA THR A 82 -9.63 -3.67 6.04
C THR A 82 -9.98 -5.16 6.04
N GLY A 83 -10.40 -5.70 7.19
CA GLY A 83 -10.87 -7.08 7.32
C GLY A 83 -12.18 -7.41 6.58
N ASP A 84 -12.98 -6.40 6.23
CA ASP A 84 -14.19 -6.59 5.41
C ASP A 84 -13.84 -6.59 3.91
N ILE A 85 -12.73 -5.94 3.54
CA ILE A 85 -12.30 -5.76 2.15
C ILE A 85 -11.28 -6.85 1.75
N PHE A 86 -10.43 -7.30 2.68
CA PHE A 86 -9.27 -8.14 2.43
C PHE A 86 -9.17 -9.30 3.41
N PHE A 87 -8.53 -10.40 2.98
CA PHE A 87 -8.30 -11.61 3.79
C PHE A 87 -6.89 -12.19 3.61
#